data_AF-A0A1Z9EBK6-F1
#
_entry.id   AF-A0A1Z9EBK6-F1
#
_cell.length_a   1.000
_cell.length_b   1.000
_cell.length_c   1.000
_cell.angle_alpha   90.00
_cell.angle_beta   90.00
_cell.angle_gamma   90.00
#
_symmetry.space_group_name_H-M   'P 1'
#
loop_
_entity.id
_entity.type
_entity.pdbx_description
1 polymer ?
#
loop_
_entity_poly.entity_id
_entity_poly.type
_entity_poly.pdbx_seq_one_letter_code
_entity_poly.pdbx_strand_id
1 'polypeptide(L)'
;MGRSFMAATVETKEEQMDSLPYNSEDPSLYDCQILLEKTTLEAANDKSFPTDARLIWYIVDGVEYVDLTRCNKVSRMFDMYYDRYGKGSVQRIDFGYGSINPKLWGNKPKKEKKRK
;
A
#
# COMPACT_ATOMS: atom_id res chain seq x y z
N MET A 1 30.61 39.83 43.12
CA MET A 1 29.86 38.58 42.94
C MET A 1 29.05 38.68 41.66
N GLY A 2 29.58 38.10 40.58
CA GLY A 2 28.89 38.02 39.30
C GLY A 2 28.13 36.71 39.18
N ARG A 3 26.93 36.78 38.59
CA ARG A 3 26.34 35.80 37.68
C ARG A 3 25.03 36.38 37.14
N SER A 4 25.16 37.05 35.99
CA SER A 4 24.06 37.45 35.12
C SER A 4 23.51 36.18 34.48
N PHE A 5 22.21 35.90 34.63
CA PHE A 5 21.55 34.78 33.97
C PHE A 5 21.32 35.17 32.51
N MET A 6 22.05 34.50 31.61
CA MET A 6 21.84 34.65 30.17
C MET A 6 20.54 33.97 29.74
N ALA A 7 19.80 34.69 28.90
CA ALA A 7 18.61 34.23 28.20
C ALA A 7 18.92 33.06 27.26
N ALA A 8 17.99 32.12 27.16
CA ALA A 8 17.93 31.15 26.08
C ALA A 8 16.52 31.18 25.48
N THR A 9 16.33 32.03 24.49
CA THR A 9 15.20 31.96 23.57
C THR A 9 15.45 30.79 22.63
N VAL A 10 14.66 29.71 22.77
CA VAL A 10 14.66 28.60 21.82
C VAL A 10 13.89 29.05 20.59
N GLU A 11 14.63 29.44 19.56
CA GLU A 11 14.10 29.64 18.21
C GLU A 11 13.91 28.26 17.58
N THR A 12 12.65 27.83 17.49
CA THR A 12 12.26 26.62 16.77
C THR A 12 12.41 26.89 15.27
N LYS A 13 13.49 26.38 14.67
CA LYS A 13 13.68 26.36 13.22
C LYS A 13 12.59 25.50 12.58
N GLU A 14 11.69 26.15 11.87
CA GLU A 14 10.80 25.51 10.91
C GLU A 14 11.64 25.07 9.71
N GLU A 15 11.99 23.77 9.67
CA GLU A 15 12.54 23.16 8.47
C GLU A 15 11.39 22.89 7.50
N GLN A 16 11.17 23.88 6.63
CA GLN A 16 10.29 23.82 5.48
C GLN A 16 10.87 22.82 4.47
N MET A 17 10.30 21.61 4.47
CA MET A 17 10.64 20.54 3.54
C MET A 17 9.91 20.81 2.21
N ASP A 18 10.63 21.40 1.27
CA ASP A 18 10.22 21.56 -0.13
C ASP A 18 10.15 20.16 -0.78
N SER A 19 8.95 19.62 -1.01
CA SER A 19 8.78 18.35 -1.73
C SER A 19 7.97 18.56 -3.00
N LEU A 20 8.62 18.21 -4.11
CA LEU A 20 8.18 18.15 -5.50
C LEU A 20 6.69 17.83 -5.69
N PRO A 21 6.03 18.27 -6.78
CA PRO A 21 4.66 17.91 -7.09
C PRO A 21 4.55 16.38 -7.19
N TYR A 22 4.07 15.78 -6.11
CA TYR A 22 3.86 14.36 -5.96
C TYR A 22 2.65 14.01 -6.81
N ASN A 23 2.90 13.49 -8.00
CA ASN A 23 1.85 12.85 -8.78
C ASN A 23 1.46 11.57 -8.03
N SER A 24 0.39 11.66 -7.24
CA SER A 24 -0.17 10.62 -6.36
C SER A 24 -0.76 9.41 -7.08
N GLU A 25 -0.62 9.36 -8.40
CA GLU A 25 -1.34 8.46 -9.30
C GLU A 25 -0.62 7.13 -9.57
N ASP A 26 0.68 7.01 -9.25
CA ASP A 26 1.44 5.78 -9.52
C ASP A 26 1.39 4.77 -8.34
N PRO A 27 0.76 3.59 -8.49
CA PRO A 27 0.69 2.57 -7.43
C PRO A 27 2.07 2.09 -6.96
N SER A 28 3.07 2.20 -7.83
CA SER A 28 4.46 1.83 -7.57
C SER A 28 5.12 2.69 -6.49
N LEU A 29 4.60 3.90 -6.21
CA LEU A 29 5.12 4.76 -5.14
C LEU A 29 4.81 4.19 -3.75
N TYR A 30 3.74 3.41 -3.62
CA TYR A 30 3.29 2.84 -2.36
C TYR A 30 3.85 1.43 -2.11
N ASP A 31 4.69 0.90 -3.01
CA ASP A 31 5.12 -0.51 -3.02
C ASP A 31 3.92 -1.48 -2.92
N CYS A 32 2.83 -1.11 -3.58
CA CYS A 32 1.59 -1.85 -3.63
C CYS A 32 1.35 -2.38 -5.03
N GLN A 33 1.02 -3.66 -5.14
CA GLN A 33 0.70 -4.33 -6.39
C GLN A 33 -0.77 -4.73 -6.40
N ILE A 34 -1.54 -4.22 -7.35
CA ILE A 34 -2.92 -4.66 -7.54
C ILE A 34 -2.91 -5.97 -8.34
N LEU A 35 -3.54 -7.01 -7.80
CA LEU A 35 -3.64 -8.34 -8.41
C LEU A 35 -4.91 -8.48 -9.24
N LEU A 36 -6.02 -8.02 -8.68
CA LEU A 36 -7.33 -8.00 -9.32
C LEU A 36 -8.03 -6.68 -8.97
N GLU A 37 -8.39 -5.91 -9.98
CA GLU A 37 -9.23 -4.71 -9.85
C GLU A 37 -10.70 -5.07 -10.07
N LYS A 38 -11.60 -4.39 -9.33
CA LYS A 38 -13.06 -4.51 -9.40
C LYS A 38 -13.53 -5.96 -9.43
N THR A 39 -12.98 -6.75 -8.51
CA THR A 39 -13.20 -8.18 -8.45
C THR A 39 -14.46 -8.51 -7.63
N THR A 40 -14.81 -9.79 -7.57
CA THR A 40 -15.83 -10.31 -6.67
C THR A 40 -15.17 -11.11 -5.56
N LEU A 41 -15.86 -11.29 -4.44
CA LEU A 41 -15.32 -12.05 -3.30
C LEU A 41 -14.98 -13.49 -3.68
N GLU A 42 -15.72 -14.09 -4.61
CA GLU A 42 -15.48 -15.43 -5.13
C GLU A 42 -14.18 -15.50 -5.95
N ALA A 43 -13.96 -14.53 -6.83
CA ALA A 43 -12.73 -14.45 -7.62
C ALA A 43 -11.50 -14.13 -6.76
N ALA A 44 -11.67 -13.32 -5.72
CA ALA A 44 -10.63 -13.06 -4.73
C ALA A 44 -10.33 -14.26 -3.81
N ASN A 45 -11.24 -15.24 -3.72
CA ASN A 45 -11.09 -16.44 -2.90
C ASN A 45 -10.34 -17.57 -3.63
N ASP A 46 -9.48 -17.22 -4.57
CA ASP A 46 -8.60 -18.19 -5.21
C ASP A 46 -7.38 -18.46 -4.32
N LYS A 47 -7.20 -19.73 -3.93
CA LYS A 47 -6.06 -20.19 -3.14
C LYS A 47 -4.73 -20.06 -3.87
N SER A 48 -4.77 -19.83 -5.19
CA SER A 48 -3.62 -19.56 -6.05
C SER A 48 -2.97 -18.20 -5.77
N PHE A 49 -3.65 -17.30 -5.04
CA PHE A 49 -3.08 -16.04 -4.59
C PHE A 49 -2.14 -16.23 -3.40
N PRO A 50 -1.20 -15.29 -3.20
CA PRO A 50 -0.26 -15.38 -2.10
C PRO A 50 -0.94 -15.02 -0.77
N THR A 51 -0.42 -15.53 0.33
CA THR A 51 -0.96 -15.28 1.68
C THR A 51 -0.82 -13.82 2.15
N ASP A 52 0.03 -13.02 1.51
CA ASP A 52 0.17 -11.59 1.79
C ASP A 52 -0.80 -10.70 0.98
N ALA A 53 -1.65 -11.30 0.14
CA ALA A 53 -2.71 -10.59 -0.54
C ALA A 53 -3.81 -10.15 0.45
N ARG A 54 -4.34 -8.95 0.23
CA ARG A 54 -5.35 -8.30 1.06
C ARG A 54 -6.49 -7.79 0.18
N LEU A 55 -7.67 -7.82 0.75
CA LEU A 55 -8.90 -7.32 0.14
C LEU A 55 -9.16 -5.92 0.64
N ILE A 56 -9.36 -4.97 -0.28
CA ILE A 56 -9.73 -3.61 0.06
C ILE A 56 -11.08 -3.29 -0.55
N TRP A 57 -11.98 -2.81 0.29
CA TRP A 57 -13.31 -2.37 -0.10
C TRP A 57 -13.33 -0.86 -0.08
N TYR A 58 -13.73 -0.27 -1.19
CA TYR A 58 -13.73 1.17 -1.37
C TYR A 58 -14.96 1.59 -2.18
N ILE A 59 -15.42 2.82 -1.94
CA ILE A 59 -16.56 3.41 -2.65
C ILE A 59 -16.03 4.44 -3.64
N VAL A 60 -16.49 4.33 -4.89
CA VAL A 60 -16.27 5.33 -5.94
C VAL A 60 -17.64 5.72 -6.47
N ASP A 61 -17.97 7.02 -6.42
CA ASP A 61 -19.26 7.55 -6.89
C ASP A 61 -20.50 6.85 -6.31
N GLY A 62 -20.42 6.38 -5.06
CA GLY A 62 -21.50 5.68 -4.38
C GLY A 62 -21.61 4.18 -4.70
N VAL A 63 -20.68 3.63 -5.49
CA VAL A 63 -20.61 2.21 -5.81
C VAL A 63 -19.47 1.55 -5.02
N GLU A 64 -19.78 0.49 -4.30
CA GLU A 64 -18.77 -0.33 -3.60
C GLU A 64 -18.03 -1.23 -4.59
N TYR A 65 -16.70 -1.15 -4.53
CA TYR A 65 -15.77 -2.00 -5.25
C TYR A 65 -14.89 -2.75 -4.28
N VAL A 66 -14.42 -3.91 -4.71
CA VAL A 66 -13.42 -4.69 -3.98
C VAL A 66 -12.26 -5.00 -4.92
N ASP A 67 -11.05 -4.78 -4.42
CA ASP A 67 -9.82 -5.13 -5.12
C ASP A 67 -9.01 -6.11 -4.27
N LEU A 68 -8.31 -7.03 -4.95
CA LEU A 68 -7.29 -7.85 -4.33
C LEU A 68 -5.93 -7.20 -4.62
N THR A 69 -5.23 -6.81 -3.57
CA THR A 69 -3.94 -6.14 -3.67
C THR A 69 -2.91 -6.83 -2.78
N ARG A 70 -1.65 -6.61 -3.10
CA ARG A 70 -0.51 -7.10 -2.34
C ARG A 70 0.32 -5.90 -1.93
N CYS A 71 0.40 -5.66 -0.62
CA CYS A 71 1.14 -4.53 -0.07
C CYS A 71 1.96 -4.98 1.13
N ASN A 72 3.19 -4.44 1.24
CA ASN A 72 4.06 -4.71 2.39
C ASN A 72 3.45 -4.21 3.71
N LYS A 73 2.73 -3.09 3.68
CA LYS A 73 2.09 -2.46 4.84
C LYS A 73 0.66 -2.05 4.51
N VAL A 74 -0.25 -2.25 5.46
CA VAL A 74 -1.65 -1.85 5.34
C VAL A 74 -1.79 -0.34 5.23
N SER A 75 -0.99 0.42 5.99
CA SER A 75 -1.01 1.89 5.94
C SER A 75 -0.77 2.42 4.53
N ARG A 76 0.21 1.87 3.80
CA ARG A 76 0.49 2.29 2.41
C ARG A 76 -0.62 1.95 1.43
N MET A 77 -1.29 0.83 1.66
CA MET A 77 -2.48 0.47 0.88
C MET A 77 -3.60 1.47 1.14
N PHE A 78 -3.83 1.83 2.40
CA PHE A 78 -4.80 2.85 2.76
C PHE A 78 -4.44 4.19 2.12
N ASP A 79 -3.21 4.66 2.26
CA ASP A 79 -2.71 5.92 1.69
C ASP A 79 -2.92 5.93 0.16
N MET A 80 -2.60 4.85 -0.54
CA MET A 80 -2.81 4.73 -2.00
C MET A 80 -4.28 4.94 -2.41
N TYR A 81 -5.22 4.29 -1.73
CA TYR A 81 -6.64 4.45 -2.05
C TYR A 81 -7.22 5.77 -1.55
N TYR A 82 -6.71 6.27 -0.42
CA TYR A 82 -7.10 7.56 0.14
C TYR A 82 -6.66 8.71 -0.77
N ASP A 83 -5.45 8.67 -1.30
CA ASP A 83 -4.93 9.70 -2.22
C ASP A 83 -5.61 9.61 -3.59
N ARG A 84 -5.99 8.41 -4.03
CA ARG A 84 -6.68 8.19 -5.32
C ARG A 84 -8.16 8.57 -5.32
N TYR A 85 -8.90 8.24 -4.26
CA TYR A 85 -10.35 8.41 -4.20
C TYR A 85 -10.83 9.42 -3.14
N GLY A 86 -9.91 9.91 -2.31
CA GLY A 86 -10.19 10.90 -1.29
C GLY A 86 -10.72 10.34 0.03
N LYS A 87 -11.14 11.26 0.90
CA LYS A 87 -11.58 10.98 2.26
C LYS A 87 -12.90 10.19 2.27
N GLY A 88 -12.89 9.06 2.97
CA GLY A 88 -14.07 8.21 3.13
C GLY A 88 -14.29 7.22 1.98
N SER A 89 -13.32 7.08 1.08
CA SER A 89 -13.35 6.08 0.00
C SER A 89 -13.20 4.67 0.54
N VAL A 90 -12.15 4.39 1.31
CA VAL A 90 -11.87 3.08 1.90
C VAL A 90 -12.86 2.76 3.01
N GLN A 91 -13.65 1.71 2.84
CA GLN A 91 -14.64 1.23 3.80
C GLN A 91 -14.05 0.23 4.77
N ARG A 92 -13.34 -0.78 4.25
CA ARG A 92 -12.74 -1.84 5.04
C ARG A 92 -11.56 -2.49 4.33
N ILE A 93 -10.69 -3.07 5.14
CA ILE A 93 -9.53 -3.82 4.68
C ILE A 93 -9.54 -5.17 5.39
N ASP A 94 -9.59 -6.23 4.61
CA ASP A 94 -9.59 -7.60 5.07
C ASP A 94 -8.37 -8.37 4.52
N PHE A 95 -8.09 -9.51 5.13
CA PHE A 95 -7.09 -10.43 4.59
C PHE A 95 -7.68 -11.21 3.42
N GLY A 96 -6.87 -11.45 2.38
CA GLY A 96 -7.25 -12.35 1.30
C GLY A 96 -7.23 -13.81 1.74
N TYR A 97 -7.74 -14.68 0.87
CA TYR A 97 -7.83 -16.13 1.12
C TYR A 97 -6.67 -16.93 0.48
N GLY A 98 -5.63 -16.23 0.02
CA GLY A 98 -4.48 -16.82 -0.64
C GLY A 98 -3.70 -17.77 0.28
N SER A 99 -3.26 -18.90 -0.26
CA SER A 99 -2.53 -19.92 0.50
C SER A 99 -1.11 -20.16 -0.01
N ILE A 100 -0.70 -19.53 -1.11
CA ILE A 100 0.66 -19.69 -1.65
C ILE A 100 1.64 -18.84 -0.84
N ASN A 101 2.80 -19.42 -0.52
CA ASN A 101 3.88 -18.67 0.12
C ASN A 101 4.30 -17.47 -0.76
N PRO A 102 4.26 -16.23 -0.25
CA PRO A 102 4.55 -15.03 -1.05
C PRO A 102 5.92 -14.99 -1.72
N LYS A 103 6.91 -15.73 -1.20
CA LYS A 103 8.25 -15.88 -1.78
C LYS A 103 8.28 -16.83 -2.98
N LEU A 104 7.38 -17.81 -3.02
CA LEU A 104 7.29 -18.77 -4.13
C LEU A 104 6.32 -18.29 -5.21
N TRP A 105 5.37 -17.44 -4.83
CA TRP A 105 4.41 -16.85 -5.75
C TRP A 105 5.10 -15.97 -6.79
N GLY A 106 4.84 -16.22 -8.08
CA GLY A 106 5.47 -15.53 -9.21
C GLY A 106 6.85 -16.06 -9.62
N ASN A 107 7.51 -16.89 -8.80
CA ASN A 107 8.77 -17.52 -9.17
C ASN A 107 8.52 -18.71 -10.09
N LYS A 108 8.67 -18.51 -11.40
CA LYS A 108 8.69 -19.61 -12.36
C LYS A 108 9.96 -20.45 -12.10
N PRO A 109 9.86 -21.78 -11.94
CA PRO A 109 11.05 -22.61 -11.80
C PRO A 109 11.95 -22.38 -13.02
N LYS A 110 13.24 -22.11 -12.79
CA LYS A 110 14.23 -22.03 -13.88
C LYS A 110 14.16 -23.36 -14.61
N LYS A 111 13.66 -23.37 -15.85
CA LYS A 111 13.70 -24.56 -16.70
C LYS A 111 15.16 -25.00 -16.78
N GLU A 112 15.46 -26.17 -16.22
CA GLU A 112 16.77 -26.77 -16.40
C GLU A 112 17.02 -26.89 -17.90
N LYS A 113 18.09 -26.22 -18.38
CA LYS A 113 18.52 -26.38 -19.77
C LYS A 113 18.86 -27.84 -19.95
N LYS A 114 18.03 -28.60 -20.68
CA LYS A 114 18.36 -29.95 -21.12
C LYS A 114 19.73 -29.88 -21.80
N ARG A 115 20.75 -30.48 -21.17
CA ARG A 115 22.05 -30.70 -21.80
C ARG A 115 21.78 -31.56 -23.04
N LYS A 116 22.15 -31.03 -24.20
CA LYS A 116 22.10 -31.71 -25.49
C LYS A 116 23.40 -32.50 -25.67
#